data_AF-E6QEX3-F1
#
_entry.id   AF-E6QEX3-F1
#
_cell.length_a   1.000
_cell.length_b   1.000
_cell.length_c   1.000
_cell.angle_alpha   90.00
_cell.angle_beta   90.00
_cell.angle_gamma   90.00
#
_symmetry.space_group_name_H-M   'P 1'
#
loop_
_entity.id
_entity.type
_entity.pdbx_description
1 polymer ?
#
loop_
_entity_poly.entity_id
_entity_poly.type
_entity_poly.pdbx_seq_one_letter_code
_entity_poly.pdbx_strand_id
1 'polypeptide(L)'
;MSLCAEANSKPPRNIWPREGRWLHAGIAFGVTWQLWSSLWMEPNWKHANYGSIGGVLFSLHSWIGLMTVLFILWQWLWIASEPQIRREIFPWRGPWASILADARMLLRARLPPTGPRCGLAGLMHGLGLLAVTCTGVIGSVIFFFLPQSGTPPGDTLHMLVPLHEFLGTVVWVYWIGHVGMAVLHAWHREPIWGIFRPMD
;
A
#
# COMPACT_ATOMS: atom_id res chain seq x y z
N MET A 1 -21.89 16.68 -2.42
CA MET A 1 -21.50 17.53 -1.30
C MET A 1 -20.02 17.34 -1.07
N SER A 2 -19.25 18.44 -1.15
CA SER A 2 -17.79 18.44 -1.11
C SER A 2 -17.34 18.45 0.35
N LEU A 3 -16.44 17.56 0.75
CA LEU A 3 -15.73 17.73 2.04
C LEU A 3 -14.84 19.00 2.04
N CYS A 4 -14.71 19.70 0.91
CA CYS A 4 -14.17 21.07 0.85
C CYS A 4 -15.21 22.17 1.15
N ALA A 5 -16.50 21.85 1.29
CA ALA A 5 -17.55 22.82 1.59
C ALA A 5 -18.77 22.14 2.22
N GLU A 6 -18.72 21.88 3.53
CA GLU A 6 -19.83 22.10 4.49
C GLU A 6 -19.39 21.63 5.88
N ALA A 7 -19.12 22.58 6.77
CA ALA A 7 -18.97 22.34 8.19
C ALA A 7 -20.27 22.75 8.88
N ASN A 8 -21.24 21.83 8.99
CA ASN A 8 -22.44 22.12 9.81
C ASN A 8 -23.10 20.90 10.48
N SER A 9 -22.35 19.82 10.69
CA SER A 9 -22.76 18.74 11.59
C SER A 9 -21.61 18.42 12.55
N LYS A 10 -21.93 17.98 13.79
CA LYS A 10 -20.93 17.46 14.71
C LYS A 10 -20.14 16.38 13.95
N PRO A 11 -18.81 16.51 13.81
CA PRO A 11 -18.05 15.52 13.06
C PRO A 11 -18.21 14.16 13.72
N PRO A 12 -18.38 13.07 12.95
CA PRO A 12 -18.45 11.73 13.52
C PRO A 12 -17.21 11.46 14.39
N ARG A 13 -17.37 10.68 15.47
CA ARG A 13 -16.28 10.31 16.40
C ARG A 13 -15.05 9.74 15.67
N ASN A 14 -15.28 9.10 14.52
CA ASN A 14 -14.25 8.70 13.57
C ASN A 14 -14.56 9.32 12.20
N ILE A 15 -13.63 10.12 11.68
CA ILE A 15 -13.73 10.79 10.38
C ILE A 15 -13.34 9.88 9.20
N TRP A 16 -12.88 8.65 9.47
CA TRP A 16 -12.44 7.69 8.45
C TRP A 16 -13.56 6.72 8.06
N PRO A 17 -13.85 6.55 6.75
CA PRO A 17 -14.86 5.61 6.28
C PRO A 17 -14.48 4.16 6.60
N ARG A 18 -15.47 3.33 6.95
CA ARG A 18 -15.26 1.94 7.40
C ARG A 18 -14.45 1.12 6.39
N GLU A 19 -14.77 1.25 5.10
CA GLU A 19 -14.14 0.56 3.99
C GLU A 19 -12.64 0.89 3.94
N GLY A 20 -12.29 2.17 3.98
CA GLY A 20 -10.90 2.62 3.95
C GLY A 20 -10.08 2.08 5.12
N ARG A 21 -10.69 1.86 6.29
CA ARG A 21 -9.99 1.32 7.47
C ARG A 21 -9.58 -0.14 7.27
N TRP A 22 -10.53 -0.98 6.83
CA TRP A 22 -10.29 -2.40 6.64
C TRP A 22 -9.39 -2.66 5.43
N LEU A 23 -9.60 -1.93 4.34
CA LEU A 23 -8.75 -2.01 3.16
C LEU A 23 -7.32 -1.57 3.49
N HIS A 24 -7.16 -0.45 4.18
CA HIS A 24 -5.83 -0.02 4.61
C HIS A 24 -5.16 -1.03 5.55
N ALA A 25 -5.88 -1.55 6.54
CA ALA A 25 -5.33 -2.56 7.44
C ALA A 25 -4.89 -3.83 6.71
N GLY A 26 -5.72 -4.35 5.80
CA GLY A 26 -5.42 -5.54 5.01
C GLY A 26 -4.23 -5.34 4.08
N ILE A 27 -4.19 -4.22 3.35
CA ILE A 27 -3.07 -3.88 2.45
C ILE A 27 -1.80 -3.63 3.26
N ALA A 28 -1.86 -2.87 4.35
CA ALA A 28 -0.70 -2.57 5.19
C ALA A 28 -0.10 -3.85 5.79
N PHE A 29 -0.94 -4.76 6.30
CA PHE A 29 -0.49 -6.06 6.77
C PHE A 29 0.14 -6.87 5.64
N GLY A 30 -0.57 -7.01 4.52
CA GLY A 30 -0.12 -7.78 3.35
C GLY A 30 1.23 -7.29 2.82
N VAL A 31 1.35 -5.99 2.52
CA VAL A 31 2.59 -5.38 2.03
C VAL A 31 3.73 -5.54 3.03
N THR A 32 3.47 -5.33 4.33
CA THR A 32 4.49 -5.54 5.36
C THR A 32 4.96 -6.99 5.37
N TRP A 33 4.03 -7.94 5.35
CA TRP A 33 4.37 -9.37 5.24
C TRP A 33 5.24 -9.66 4.01
N GLN A 34 4.85 -9.15 2.82
CA GLN A 34 5.59 -9.37 1.57
C GLN A 34 7.03 -8.84 1.67
N LEU A 35 7.22 -7.64 2.21
CA LEU A 35 8.53 -7.01 2.35
C LEU A 35 9.44 -7.77 3.32
N TRP A 36 8.92 -8.21 4.47
CA TRP A 36 9.73 -8.90 5.46
C TRP A 36 10.01 -10.35 5.09
N SER A 37 9.01 -11.06 4.56
CA SER A 37 9.21 -12.45 4.10
C SER A 37 10.21 -12.54 2.95
N SER A 38 10.29 -11.52 2.08
CA SER A 38 11.23 -11.53 0.96
C SER A 38 12.70 -11.45 1.39
N LEU A 39 13.00 -10.98 2.60
CA LEU A 39 14.38 -10.92 3.12
C LEU A 39 14.97 -12.29 3.43
N TRP A 40 14.13 -13.28 3.74
CA TRP A 40 14.55 -14.59 4.25
C TRP A 40 13.94 -15.78 3.51
N MET A 41 13.08 -15.53 2.52
CA MET A 41 12.57 -16.61 1.67
C MET A 41 13.70 -17.21 0.82
N GLU A 42 13.58 -18.50 0.51
CA GLU A 42 14.44 -19.18 -0.45
C GLU A 42 13.71 -19.20 -1.81
N PRO A 43 14.05 -18.30 -2.76
CA PRO A 43 13.35 -18.21 -4.03
C PRO A 43 13.73 -19.34 -4.99
N ASN A 44 14.45 -20.37 -4.52
CA ASN A 44 15.01 -21.42 -5.38
C ASN A 44 13.92 -22.41 -5.80
N TRP A 45 12.95 -21.95 -6.59
CA TRP A 45 11.86 -22.75 -7.16
C TRP A 45 12.37 -23.93 -8.02
N LYS A 46 13.65 -23.93 -8.44
CA LYS A 46 14.32 -25.07 -9.10
C LYS A 46 14.67 -26.22 -8.14
N HIS A 47 14.91 -25.91 -6.87
CA HIS A 47 15.34 -26.87 -5.83
C HIS A 47 14.63 -26.61 -4.50
N ALA A 48 13.38 -26.14 -4.54
CA ALA A 48 12.70 -25.63 -3.37
C ALA A 48 12.46 -26.76 -2.37
N ASN A 49 13.17 -26.69 -1.25
CA ASN A 49 12.83 -27.49 -0.08
C ASN A 49 11.72 -26.76 0.68
N TYR A 50 10.46 -27.06 0.36
CA TYR A 50 9.31 -26.47 1.04
C TYR A 50 9.20 -26.86 2.54
N GLY A 51 10.06 -27.75 3.04
CA GLY A 51 10.21 -28.04 4.46
C GLY A 51 11.20 -27.12 5.20
N SER A 52 11.98 -26.29 4.50
CA SER A 52 12.86 -25.29 5.12
C SER A 52 12.07 -24.05 5.55
N ILE A 53 12.60 -23.27 6.50
CA ILE A 53 12.00 -21.98 6.88
C ILE A 53 11.91 -21.06 5.65
N GLY A 54 12.94 -21.02 4.80
CA GLY A 54 12.96 -20.23 3.57
C GLY A 54 11.90 -20.67 2.55
N GLY A 55 11.68 -21.98 2.40
CA GLY A 55 10.64 -22.54 1.54
C GLY A 55 9.22 -22.27 2.06
N VAL A 56 9.01 -22.36 3.38
CA VAL A 56 7.74 -21.98 4.01
C VAL A 56 7.46 -20.49 3.81
N LEU A 57 8.47 -19.63 4.03
CA LEU A 57 8.35 -18.19 3.80
C LEU A 57 8.04 -17.88 2.33
N PHE A 58 8.67 -18.57 1.37
CA PHE A 58 8.36 -18.42 -0.06
C PHE A 58 6.91 -18.82 -0.38
N SER A 59 6.44 -19.93 0.20
CA SER A 59 5.04 -20.39 0.03
C SER A 59 4.04 -19.37 0.60
N LEU A 60 4.28 -18.92 1.83
CA LEU A 60 3.42 -17.92 2.47
C LEU A 60 3.49 -16.57 1.77
N HIS A 61 4.67 -16.11 1.33
CA HIS A 61 4.85 -14.92 0.51
C HIS A 61 3.94 -14.99 -0.73
N SER A 62 4.01 -16.10 -1.47
CA SER A 62 3.21 -16.35 -2.67
C SER A 62 1.69 -16.29 -2.40
N TRP A 63 1.20 -17.03 -1.40
CA TRP A 63 -0.24 -17.09 -1.10
C TRP A 63 -0.80 -15.82 -0.47
N ILE A 64 -0.09 -15.25 0.52
CA ILE A 64 -0.47 -13.97 1.13
C ILE A 64 -0.35 -12.83 0.11
N GLY A 65 0.55 -12.96 -0.87
CA GLY A 65 0.70 -12.03 -1.98
C GLY A 65 -0.58 -11.96 -2.82
N LEU A 66 -1.09 -13.12 -3.24
CA LEU A 66 -2.38 -13.20 -3.94
C LEU A 66 -3.54 -12.66 -3.10
N MET A 67 -3.60 -13.00 -1.81
CA MET A 67 -4.62 -12.43 -0.92
C MET A 67 -4.52 -10.90 -0.86
N THR A 68 -3.31 -10.35 -0.79
CA THR A 68 -3.07 -8.90 -0.78
C THR A 68 -3.54 -8.24 -2.07
N VAL A 69 -3.37 -8.91 -3.22
CA VAL A 69 -3.89 -8.44 -4.52
C VAL A 69 -5.41 -8.33 -4.50
N LEU A 70 -6.13 -9.21 -3.81
CA LEU A 70 -7.60 -9.10 -3.67
C LEU A 70 -8.00 -7.85 -2.88
N PHE A 71 -7.27 -7.50 -1.81
CA PHE A 71 -7.49 -6.25 -1.08
C PHE A 71 -7.17 -5.02 -1.95
N ILE A 72 -6.09 -5.07 -2.75
CA ILE A 72 -5.75 -4.00 -3.70
C ILE A 72 -6.84 -3.84 -4.76
N LEU A 73 -7.36 -4.94 -5.30
CA LEU A 73 -8.46 -4.92 -6.27
C LEU A 73 -9.71 -4.30 -5.64
N TRP A 74 -10.05 -4.68 -4.41
CA TRP A 74 -11.18 -4.07 -3.70
C TRP A 74 -10.94 -2.57 -3.46
N GLN A 75 -9.73 -2.16 -3.11
CA GLN A 75 -9.38 -0.73 -3.00
C GLN A 75 -9.60 0.01 -4.33
N TRP A 76 -9.23 -0.57 -5.46
CA TRP A 76 -9.51 0.00 -6.78
C TRP A 76 -11.00 0.08 -7.10
N LEU A 77 -11.78 -0.96 -6.78
CA LEU A 77 -13.24 -0.94 -6.96
C LEU A 77 -13.90 0.16 -6.11
N TRP A 78 -13.44 0.33 -4.87
CA TRP A 78 -13.94 1.39 -4.00
C TRP A 78 -13.60 2.78 -4.55
N ILE A 79 -12.36 3.01 -4.99
CA ILE A 79 -11.93 4.27 -5.65
C ILE A 79 -12.74 4.54 -6.93
N ALA A 80 -13.06 3.50 -7.70
CA ALA A 80 -13.89 3.64 -8.90
C ALA A 80 -15.31 4.07 -8.53
N SER A 81 -15.88 3.47 -7.48
CA SER A 81 -17.24 3.74 -7.00
C SER A 81 -17.42 5.09 -6.30
N GLU A 82 -16.35 5.65 -5.70
CA GLU A 82 -16.44 6.84 -4.86
C GLU A 82 -15.58 7.99 -5.42
N PRO A 83 -16.18 8.96 -6.16
CA PRO A 83 -15.44 10.04 -6.80
C PRO A 83 -14.66 10.93 -5.83
N GLN A 84 -15.11 11.03 -4.57
CA GLN A 84 -14.48 11.86 -3.54
C GLN A 84 -13.13 11.24 -3.15
N ILE A 85 -13.13 9.96 -2.81
CA ILE A 85 -11.91 9.20 -2.48
C ILE A 85 -10.92 9.20 -3.64
N ARG A 86 -11.42 9.07 -4.88
CA ARG A 86 -10.58 9.18 -6.08
C ARG A 86 -9.87 10.52 -6.20
N ARG A 87 -10.54 11.63 -5.90
CA ARG A 87 -9.92 12.98 -5.94
C ARG A 87 -8.90 13.19 -4.83
N GLU A 88 -9.12 12.56 -3.67
CA GLU A 88 -8.19 12.65 -2.54
C GLU A 88 -6.89 11.85 -2.79
N ILE A 89 -7.01 10.62 -3.27
CA ILE A 89 -5.87 9.71 -3.53
C ILE A 89 -5.14 10.07 -4.82
N PHE A 90 -5.86 10.54 -5.84
CA PHE A 90 -5.31 10.90 -7.15
C PHE A 90 -5.66 12.35 -7.53
N PRO A 91 -5.01 13.36 -6.91
CA PRO A 91 -5.24 14.77 -7.22
C PRO A 91 -4.58 15.21 -8.54
N TRP A 92 -4.65 14.40 -9.60
CA TRP A 92 -3.97 14.61 -10.89
C TRP A 92 -4.35 15.91 -11.60
N ARG A 93 -5.54 16.45 -11.30
CA ARG A 93 -6.03 17.73 -11.86
C ARG A 93 -6.05 18.85 -10.82
N GLY A 94 -5.38 18.65 -9.69
CA GLY A 94 -5.36 19.56 -8.56
C GLY A 94 -6.39 19.23 -7.46
N PRO A 95 -6.38 19.98 -6.34
CA PRO A 95 -5.65 21.24 -6.15
C PRO A 95 -4.17 21.04 -5.79
N TRP A 96 -3.26 21.33 -6.73
CA TRP A 96 -1.80 21.24 -6.52
C TRP A 96 -1.29 22.19 -5.43
N ALA A 97 -2.05 23.26 -5.13
CA ALA A 97 -1.72 24.23 -4.09
C ALA A 97 -1.61 23.59 -2.70
N SER A 98 -2.50 22.65 -2.35
CA SER A 98 -2.44 21.97 -1.04
C SER A 98 -1.24 21.03 -0.94
N ILE A 99 -0.92 20.31 -2.02
CA ILE A 99 0.25 19.44 -2.12
C ILE A 99 1.54 20.26 -1.95
N LEU A 100 1.62 21.39 -2.64
CA LEU A 100 2.80 22.25 -2.59
C LEU A 100 2.92 22.99 -1.25
N ALA A 101 1.81 23.31 -0.58
CA ALA A 101 1.80 23.83 0.78
C ALA A 101 2.33 22.79 1.78
N ASP A 102 1.82 21.55 1.72
CA ASP A 102 2.28 20.45 2.56
C ASP A 102 3.79 20.17 2.35
N ALA A 103 4.24 20.15 1.09
CA ALA A 103 5.66 19.97 0.78
C ALA A 103 6.54 21.09 1.38
N ARG A 104 6.11 22.35 1.29
CA ARG A 104 6.82 23.47 1.92
C ARG A 104 6.84 23.39 3.44
N MET A 105 5.80 22.85 4.07
CA MET A 105 5.79 22.61 5.52
C MET A 105 6.84 21.58 5.90
N LEU A 106 6.92 20.46 5.18
CA LEU A 106 7.92 19.42 5.42
C LEU A 106 9.35 19.94 5.23
N LEU A 107 9.60 20.76 4.20
CA LEU A 107 10.90 21.43 4.01
C LEU A 107 11.29 22.35 5.17
N ARG A 108 10.31 22.79 5.98
CA ARG A 108 10.51 23.59 7.20
C ARG A 108 10.43 22.75 8.47
N ALA A 109 10.55 21.43 8.36
CA ALA A 109 10.41 20.47 9.46
C ALA A 109 9.07 20.61 10.23
N ARG A 110 8.00 21.00 9.54
CA ARG A 110 6.64 21.06 10.08
C ARG A 110 5.78 19.98 9.46
N LEU A 111 5.09 19.23 10.31
CA LEU A 111 4.17 18.19 9.87
C LEU A 111 2.87 18.81 9.34
N PRO A 112 2.42 18.43 8.12
CA PRO A 112 1.11 18.82 7.61
C PRO A 112 -0.03 18.21 8.43
N PRO A 113 -1.24 18.80 8.47
CA PRO A 113 -2.36 18.26 9.24
C PRO A 113 -2.74 16.82 8.82
N THR A 114 -3.07 15.96 9.79
CA THR A 114 -3.64 14.62 9.56
C THR A 114 -5.11 14.65 9.13
N GLY A 115 -5.59 13.55 8.55
CA GLY A 115 -7.01 13.31 8.26
C GLY A 115 -7.31 13.14 6.76
N PRO A 116 -8.55 12.76 6.41
CA PRO A 116 -8.99 12.64 5.03
C PRO A 116 -9.10 14.03 4.39
N ARG A 117 -8.12 14.38 3.56
CA ARG A 117 -8.06 15.66 2.84
C ARG A 117 -7.21 15.54 1.58
N CYS A 118 -7.46 16.43 0.63
CA CYS A 118 -6.54 16.65 -0.49
C CYS A 118 -5.21 17.22 0.03
N GLY A 119 -4.09 16.64 -0.41
CA GLY A 119 -2.76 17.06 0.00
C GLY A 119 -1.68 16.08 -0.39
N LEU A 120 -0.47 16.33 0.11
CA LEU A 120 0.70 15.48 -0.19
C LEU A 120 0.51 14.05 0.32
N ALA A 121 -0.15 13.87 1.47
CA ALA A 121 -0.45 12.56 2.02
C ALA A 121 -1.34 11.72 1.07
N GLY A 122 -2.39 12.33 0.49
CA GLY A 122 -3.26 11.68 -0.49
C GLY A 122 -2.50 11.27 -1.76
N LEU A 123 -1.67 12.18 -2.31
CA LEU A 123 -0.80 11.87 -3.45
C LEU A 123 0.14 10.69 -3.16
N MET A 124 0.81 10.70 -2.00
CA MET A 124 1.71 9.62 -1.60
C MET A 124 0.96 8.31 -1.43
N HIS A 125 -0.26 8.32 -0.88
CA HIS A 125 -1.10 7.13 -0.81
C HIS A 125 -1.43 6.56 -2.20
N GLY A 126 -1.74 7.43 -3.17
CA GLY A 126 -1.97 7.03 -4.56
C GLY A 126 -0.73 6.46 -5.24
N LEU A 127 0.45 7.08 -5.05
CA LEU A 127 1.71 6.56 -5.57
C LEU A 127 2.09 5.21 -4.95
N GLY A 128 1.86 5.06 -3.64
CA GLY A 128 2.01 3.80 -2.93
C GLY A 128 1.11 2.71 -3.50
N LEU A 129 -0.18 3.02 -3.68
CA LEU A 129 -1.16 2.10 -4.27
C LEU A 129 -0.75 1.67 -5.68
N LEU A 130 -0.27 2.58 -6.52
CA LEU A 130 0.25 2.26 -7.85
C LEU A 130 1.47 1.33 -7.78
N ALA A 131 2.45 1.63 -6.92
CA ALA A 131 3.65 0.81 -6.75
C ALA A 131 3.31 -0.62 -6.31
N VAL A 132 2.45 -0.78 -5.31
CA VAL A 132 2.03 -2.12 -4.84
C VAL A 132 1.12 -2.83 -5.85
N THR A 133 0.34 -2.10 -6.65
CA THR A 133 -0.46 -2.67 -7.74
C THR A 133 0.45 -3.26 -8.82
N CYS A 134 1.44 -2.49 -9.30
CA CYS A 134 2.40 -3.00 -10.28
C CYS A 134 3.15 -4.23 -9.75
N THR A 135 3.65 -4.16 -8.52
CA THR A 135 4.36 -5.28 -7.86
C THR A 135 3.47 -6.51 -7.74
N GLY A 136 2.21 -6.33 -7.31
CA GLY A 136 1.24 -7.40 -7.14
C GLY A 136 0.80 -8.05 -8.45
N VAL A 137 0.63 -7.27 -9.52
CA VAL A 137 0.35 -7.80 -10.87
C VAL A 137 1.50 -8.68 -11.34
N ILE A 138 2.74 -8.18 -11.27
CA ILE A 138 3.93 -8.97 -11.66
C ILE A 138 4.06 -10.23 -10.79
N GLY A 139 3.89 -10.11 -9.47
CA GLY A 139 3.93 -11.25 -8.55
C GLY A 139 2.84 -12.30 -8.84
N SER A 140 1.65 -11.86 -9.24
CA SER A 140 0.56 -12.76 -9.64
C SER A 140 0.89 -13.50 -10.93
N VAL A 141 1.47 -12.82 -11.93
CA VAL A 141 1.93 -13.48 -13.15
C VAL A 141 3.03 -14.49 -12.82
N ILE A 142 4.00 -14.14 -11.98
CA ILE A 142 5.02 -15.10 -11.51
C ILE A 142 4.35 -16.31 -10.86
N PHE A 143 3.42 -16.11 -9.93
CA PHE A 143 2.71 -17.19 -9.24
C PHE A 143 2.09 -18.20 -10.20
N PHE A 144 1.35 -17.74 -11.21
CA PHE A 144 0.66 -18.63 -12.16
C PHE A 144 1.59 -19.28 -13.19
N PHE A 145 2.76 -18.69 -13.44
CA PHE A 145 3.74 -19.21 -14.40
C PHE A 145 4.89 -19.98 -13.74
N LEU A 146 4.96 -20.02 -12.41
CA LEU A 146 5.92 -20.85 -11.68
C LEU A 146 5.64 -22.34 -11.99
N PRO A 147 6.63 -23.07 -12.53
CA PRO A 147 6.44 -24.46 -12.92
C PRO A 147 6.18 -25.33 -11.68
N GLN A 148 5.04 -26.02 -11.67
CA GLN A 148 4.62 -26.89 -10.57
C GLN A 148 5.24 -28.31 -10.65
N SER A 149 5.99 -28.65 -11.72
CA SER A 149 6.35 -30.04 -12.02
C SER A 149 7.70 -30.22 -12.74
N GLY A 150 8.79 -29.66 -12.23
CA GLY A 150 10.16 -29.92 -12.73
C GLY A 150 10.47 -29.37 -14.13
N THR A 151 9.53 -28.67 -14.76
CA THR A 151 9.75 -27.97 -16.03
C THR A 151 10.68 -26.77 -15.79
N PRO A 152 11.68 -26.55 -16.65
CA PRO A 152 12.47 -25.32 -16.63
C PRO A 152 11.57 -24.08 -16.72
N PRO A 153 11.99 -22.94 -16.15
CA PRO A 153 11.23 -21.72 -16.23
C PRO A 153 11.17 -21.27 -17.69
N GLY A 154 10.02 -20.80 -18.14
CA GLY A 154 9.98 -20.08 -19.41
C GLY A 154 10.73 -18.75 -19.33
N ASP A 155 11.13 -18.21 -20.49
CA ASP A 155 11.81 -16.91 -20.63
C ASP A 155 11.07 -15.76 -19.91
N THR A 156 9.74 -15.87 -19.79
CA THR A 156 8.89 -14.94 -19.04
C THR A 156 9.36 -14.75 -17.59
N LEU A 157 9.73 -15.82 -16.88
CA LEU A 157 10.15 -15.71 -15.48
C LEU A 157 11.54 -15.07 -15.34
N HIS A 158 12.42 -15.25 -16.33
CA HIS A 158 13.74 -14.62 -16.35
C HIS A 158 13.67 -13.09 -16.42
N MET A 159 12.62 -12.53 -17.01
CA MET A 159 12.37 -11.09 -17.02
C MET A 159 11.56 -10.63 -15.80
N LEU A 160 10.50 -11.35 -15.44
CA LEU A 160 9.54 -10.88 -14.44
C LEU A 160 10.07 -10.94 -13.02
N VAL A 161 10.88 -11.94 -12.66
CA VAL A 161 11.43 -12.07 -11.30
C VAL A 161 12.36 -10.89 -10.95
N PRO A 162 13.37 -10.53 -11.77
CA PRO A 162 14.19 -9.34 -11.49
C PRO A 162 13.36 -8.05 -11.45
N LEU A 163 12.34 -7.93 -12.32
CA LEU A 163 11.45 -6.77 -12.30
C LEU A 163 10.64 -6.70 -11.01
N HIS A 164 10.14 -7.84 -10.51
CA HIS A 164 9.43 -7.92 -9.24
C HIS A 164 10.33 -7.53 -8.05
N GLU A 165 11.57 -8.00 -8.03
CA GLU A 165 12.57 -7.65 -7.01
C GLU A 165 12.90 -6.14 -7.03
N PHE A 166 13.08 -5.57 -8.23
CA PHE A 166 13.30 -4.14 -8.40
C PHE A 166 12.10 -3.33 -7.89
N LEU A 167 10.87 -3.71 -8.27
CA LEU A 167 9.65 -3.06 -7.76
C LEU A 167 9.52 -3.22 -6.25
N GLY A 168 9.89 -4.38 -5.69
CA GLY A 168 9.97 -4.60 -4.24
C GLY A 168 10.89 -3.60 -3.53
N THR A 169 12.01 -3.24 -4.14
CA THR A 169 12.90 -2.17 -3.62
C THR A 169 12.20 -0.81 -3.62
N VAL A 170 11.45 -0.48 -4.66
CA VAL A 170 10.64 0.76 -4.71
C VAL A 170 9.59 0.75 -3.59
N VAL A 171 8.92 -0.39 -3.36
CA VAL A 171 7.93 -0.54 -2.29
C VAL A 171 8.58 -0.43 -0.90
N TRP A 172 9.80 -0.94 -0.69
CA TRP A 172 10.56 -0.73 0.54
C TRP A 172 10.80 0.76 0.84
N VAL A 173 11.25 1.53 -0.16
CA VAL A 173 11.47 2.98 0.00
C VAL A 173 10.16 3.69 0.37
N TYR A 174 9.07 3.37 -0.33
CA TYR A 174 7.74 3.89 -0.01
C TYR A 174 7.32 3.53 1.42
N TRP A 175 7.44 2.26 1.81
CA TRP A 175 7.03 1.76 3.11
C TRP A 175 7.78 2.46 4.24
N ILE A 176 9.12 2.59 4.13
CA ILE A 176 9.94 3.30 5.12
C ILE A 176 9.49 4.75 5.25
N GLY A 177 9.31 5.46 4.12
CA GLY A 177 8.86 6.85 4.14
C GLY A 177 7.46 7.00 4.75
N HIS A 178 6.52 6.13 4.37
CA HIS A 178 5.15 6.16 4.84
C HIS A 178 5.03 5.83 6.34
N VAL A 179 5.64 4.73 6.78
CA VAL A 179 5.65 4.33 8.20
C VAL A 179 6.44 5.34 9.03
N GLY A 180 7.56 5.85 8.52
CA GLY A 180 8.34 6.90 9.17
C GLY A 180 7.51 8.15 9.43
N MET A 181 6.76 8.63 8.44
CA MET A 181 5.83 9.75 8.62
C MET A 181 4.75 9.42 9.64
N ALA A 182 4.17 8.21 9.60
CA ALA A 182 3.17 7.80 10.59
C ALA A 182 3.72 7.82 12.02
N VAL A 183 4.96 7.35 12.22
CA VAL A 183 5.67 7.40 13.51
C VAL A 183 5.94 8.84 13.94
N LEU A 184 6.35 9.72 13.03
CA LEU A 184 6.56 11.15 13.34
C LEU A 184 5.26 11.82 13.81
N HIS A 185 4.14 11.60 13.12
CA HIS A 185 2.84 12.12 13.55
C HIS A 185 2.43 11.56 14.92
N ALA A 186 2.65 10.26 15.16
CA ALA A 186 2.37 9.65 16.46
C ALA A 186 3.25 10.24 17.59
N TRP A 187 4.53 10.51 17.30
CA TRP A 187 5.45 11.16 18.24
C TRP A 187 4.99 12.57 18.62
N HIS A 188 4.45 13.32 17.66
CA HIS A 188 3.83 14.64 17.88
C HIS A 188 2.44 14.58 18.52
N ARG A 189 1.97 13.39 18.95
CA ARG A 189 0.66 13.15 19.56
C ARG A 189 -0.53 13.52 18.67
N GLU A 190 -0.32 13.54 17.36
CA GLU A 190 -1.43 13.71 16.42
C GLU A 190 -2.25 12.42 16.35
N PRO A 191 -3.59 12.51 16.17
CA PRO A 191 -4.50 11.37 16.29
C PRO A 191 -4.47 10.43 15.06
N ILE A 192 -3.27 10.01 14.63
CA ILE A 192 -3.08 9.19 13.43
C ILE A 192 -3.68 7.78 13.57
N TRP A 193 -3.68 7.24 14.80
CA TRP A 193 -4.35 5.97 15.14
C TRP A 193 -5.88 6.06 15.13
N GLY A 194 -6.44 7.26 14.94
CA GLY A 194 -7.88 7.48 14.81
C GLY A 194 -8.53 6.62 13.72
N ILE A 195 -7.78 6.25 12.68
CA ILE A 195 -8.24 5.33 11.63
C ILE A 195 -8.64 3.94 12.18
N PHE A 196 -8.16 3.50 13.34
CA PHE A 196 -8.50 2.19 13.89
C PHE A 196 -9.58 2.22 14.99
N ARG A 197 -10.08 3.40 15.38
CA ARG A 197 -11.11 3.50 16.44
C ARG A 197 -12.49 3.05 15.96
N PRO A 198 -13.27 2.25 16.71
CA PRO A 198 -14.63 1.87 16.35
C PRO A 198 -15.54 3.08 16.07
N MET A 199 -16.59 2.88 15.27
CA MET A 199 -17.71 3.83 15.22
C MET A 199 -18.73 3.36 16.25
N ASP A 200 -18.95 4.15 17.31
CA ASP A 200 -20.08 3.97 18.24
C ASP A 200 -21.22 4.92 17.88
#